data_AF-A0A6C7XKJ2-F1
#
_entry.id   AF-A0A6C7XKJ2-F1
#
_cell.length_a   1.000
_cell.length_b   1.000
_cell.length_c   1.000
_cell.angle_alpha   90.00
_cell.angle_beta   90.00
_cell.angle_gamma   90.00
#
_symmetry.space_group_name_H-M   'P 1'
#
loop_
_entity.id
_entity.type
_entity.pdbx_description
1 polymer ?
#
loop_
_entity_poly.entity_id
_entity_poly.type
_entity_poly.pdbx_seq_one_letter_code
_entity_poly.pdbx_strand_id
1 'polypeptide(L)'
;WQEYNNAIEPLEQYFENNFKFDKGSNIYYTTNALNEFLNWAVGETKIYKDISPLAKVLSNKKHSITYIQDFIYTNNLNRDELTIGLQAALLNQRNKDILNLLIRLGARIDEGYENALFYALENYDNTKFLLELGLNVNSANTFGKTPLFYAIEFKRKDIVSLLLEYGTDVNKKYINDNEKLALSANIGGNTPYFITFCALEHTSKNVLMHAAAYGDVEILKMLVAKGADINEIDDLGFNALDFALAANQKDNANYLQSLGLKPNENLIYGGSLE
;
A
#
# COMPACT_ATOMS: atom_id res chain seq x y z
N TRP A 1 14.92 16.67 15.23
CA TRP A 1 15.19 17.73 16.22
C TRP A 1 15.63 19.04 15.60
N GLN A 2 16.62 19.07 14.69
CA GLN A 2 17.02 20.33 14.01
C GLN A 2 15.86 20.94 13.21
N GLU A 3 15.20 20.16 12.35
CA GLU A 3 14.03 20.63 11.60
C GLU A 3 12.83 21.02 12.48
N TYR A 4 12.60 20.27 13.56
CA TYR A 4 11.56 20.57 14.54
C TYR A 4 11.75 21.98 15.13
N ASN A 5 12.98 22.32 15.51
CA ASN A 5 13.30 23.62 16.09
C ASN A 5 13.24 24.75 15.05
N ASN A 6 13.68 24.49 13.82
CA ASN A 6 13.61 25.45 12.72
C ASN A 6 12.16 25.84 12.36
N ALA A 7 11.20 24.94 12.60
CA ALA A 7 9.80 25.14 12.25
C ALA A 7 8.99 25.91 13.32
N ILE A 8 9.51 26.11 14.54
CA ILE A 8 8.79 26.78 15.64
C ILE A 8 8.39 28.20 15.27
N GLU A 9 9.36 29.06 14.92
CA GLU A 9 9.10 30.48 14.67
C GLU A 9 8.18 30.72 13.46
N PRO A 10 8.34 30.04 12.31
CA PRO A 10 7.40 30.15 11.19
C PRO A 10 5.96 29.74 11.55
N LEU A 11 5.79 28.68 12.35
CA LEU A 11 4.47 28.21 12.77
C LEU A 11 3.82 29.17 13.78
N GLU A 12 4.58 29.72 14.73
CA GLU A 12 4.07 30.74 15.65
C GLU A 12 3.58 31.97 14.88
N GLN A 13 4.36 32.46 13.91
CA GLN A 13 3.96 33.57 13.05
C GLN A 13 2.71 33.23 12.22
N TYR A 14 2.61 32.00 11.71
CA TYR A 14 1.42 31.55 10.98
C TYR A 14 0.17 31.61 11.86
N PHE A 15 0.23 31.10 13.09
CA PHE A 15 -0.91 31.13 14.01
C PHE A 15 -1.27 32.54 14.48
N GLU A 16 -0.28 33.38 14.75
CA GLU A 16 -0.49 34.79 15.10
C GLU A 16 -1.16 35.56 13.97
N ASN A 17 -0.66 35.41 12.74
CA ASN A 17 -1.12 36.19 11.60
C ASN A 17 -2.53 35.80 11.15
N ASN A 18 -2.81 34.50 11.09
CA ASN A 18 -4.07 33.98 10.54
C ASN A 18 -5.20 33.88 11.58
N PHE A 19 -4.87 33.62 12.85
CA PHE A 19 -5.88 33.35 13.88
C PHE A 19 -5.88 34.37 15.03
N LYS A 20 -4.91 35.31 15.06
CA LYS A 20 -4.82 36.39 16.07
C LYS A 20 -4.79 35.86 17.51
N PHE A 21 -4.20 34.68 17.72
CA PHE A 21 -4.05 34.08 19.03
C PHE A 21 -3.05 34.85 19.90
N ASP A 22 -3.27 34.80 21.22
CA ASP A 22 -2.30 35.32 22.18
C ASP A 22 -1.04 34.44 22.24
N LYS A 23 0.02 34.96 22.84
CA LYS A 23 1.32 34.29 22.92
C LYS A 23 1.24 32.88 23.52
N GLY A 24 0.42 32.67 24.55
CA GLY A 24 0.26 31.35 25.17
C GLY A 24 -0.42 30.36 24.24
N SER A 25 -1.48 30.80 23.57
CA SER A 25 -2.20 30.00 22.56
C SER A 25 -1.32 29.68 21.34
N ASN A 26 -0.51 30.64 20.85
CA ASN A 26 0.43 30.40 19.74
C ASN A 26 1.45 29.31 20.07
N ILE A 27 2.08 29.38 21.25
CA ILE A 27 3.04 28.37 21.70
C ILE A 27 2.36 27.00 21.79
N TYR A 28 1.14 26.95 22.34
CA TYR A 28 0.37 25.72 22.49
C TYR A 28 0.06 25.06 21.14
N TYR A 29 -0.53 25.79 20.19
CA TYR A 29 -0.91 25.24 18.88
C TYR A 29 0.32 24.90 18.01
N THR A 30 1.37 25.73 18.06
CA THR A 30 2.66 25.44 17.39
C THR A 30 3.26 24.14 17.92
N THR A 31 3.35 24.00 19.24
CA THR A 31 3.91 22.80 19.88
C THR A 31 3.07 21.56 19.55
N ASN A 32 1.75 21.67 19.55
CA ASN A 32 0.87 20.56 19.18
C ASN A 32 1.03 20.16 17.71
N ALA A 33 1.03 21.12 16.78
CA ALA A 33 1.23 20.84 15.36
C ALA A 33 2.60 20.20 15.07
N LEU A 34 3.66 20.68 15.71
CA LEU A 34 5.00 20.10 15.57
C LEU A 34 5.11 18.71 16.18
N ASN A 35 4.50 18.48 17.35
CA ASN A 35 4.48 17.15 17.96
C ASN A 35 3.64 16.17 17.15
N GLU A 36 2.55 16.62 16.54
CA GLU A 36 1.76 15.82 15.60
C GLU A 36 2.57 15.45 14.36
N PHE A 37 3.31 16.40 13.78
CA PHE A 37 4.20 16.14 12.66
C PHE A 37 5.39 15.24 13.04
N LEU A 38 5.94 15.41 14.25
CA LEU A 38 7.00 14.53 14.74
C LEU A 38 6.45 13.10 14.95
N ASN A 39 5.30 12.96 15.59
CA ASN A 39 4.60 11.67 15.71
C ASN A 39 4.27 11.07 14.33
N TRP A 40 4.01 11.90 13.32
CA TRP A 40 3.84 11.45 11.94
C TRP A 40 5.15 10.95 11.31
N ALA A 41 6.25 11.71 11.45
CA ALA A 41 7.53 11.42 10.82
C ALA A 41 8.26 10.22 11.42
N VAL A 42 8.15 10.00 12.74
CA VAL A 42 8.80 8.89 13.45
C VAL A 42 7.83 7.83 13.99
N GLY A 43 6.53 8.04 13.89
CA GLY A 43 5.50 7.16 14.46
C GLY A 43 5.33 7.30 15.98
N GLU A 44 4.33 6.63 16.56
CA GLU A 44 4.33 6.36 17.99
C GLU A 44 5.56 5.51 18.32
N THR A 45 6.54 6.09 19.03
CA THR A 45 7.77 5.40 19.47
C THR A 45 7.51 4.23 20.44
N LYS A 46 6.24 3.93 20.77
CA LYS A 46 5.81 2.70 21.45
C LYS A 46 5.53 1.52 20.52
N ILE A 47 5.70 1.67 19.21
CA ILE A 47 5.73 0.52 18.30
C ILE A 47 7.16 -0.01 18.21
N TYR A 48 7.72 -0.41 19.36
CA TYR A 48 8.71 -1.50 19.35
C TYR A 48 7.91 -2.80 19.19
N LYS A 49 7.37 -3.04 18.00
CA LYS A 49 7.13 -4.42 17.59
C LYS A 49 8.49 -4.98 17.23
N ASP A 50 9.21 -5.41 18.25
CA ASP A 50 10.37 -6.26 18.06
C ASP A 50 9.96 -7.35 17.06
N ILE A 51 10.66 -7.41 15.92
CA ILE A 51 10.42 -8.46 14.92
C ILE A 51 10.43 -9.79 15.66
N SER A 52 9.38 -10.61 15.48
CA SER A 52 9.24 -11.84 16.27
C SER A 52 10.52 -12.67 16.15
N PRO A 53 10.92 -13.42 17.19
CA PRO A 53 12.14 -14.23 17.14
C PRO A 53 12.21 -15.13 15.90
N LEU A 54 11.07 -15.73 15.52
CA LEU A 54 10.96 -16.50 14.30
C LEU A 54 11.14 -15.65 13.03
N ALA A 55 10.53 -14.47 12.95
CA ALA A 55 10.71 -13.57 11.82
C ALA A 55 12.18 -13.11 11.68
N LYS A 56 12.89 -12.84 12.80
CA LYS A 56 14.34 -12.56 12.77
C LYS A 56 15.14 -13.73 12.18
N VAL A 57 14.81 -14.96 12.58
CA VAL A 57 15.42 -16.19 12.04
C VAL A 57 15.13 -16.35 10.55
N LEU A 58 13.90 -16.09 10.11
CA LEU A 58 13.46 -16.24 8.72
C LEU A 58 13.98 -15.12 7.80
N SER A 59 14.27 -13.94 8.33
CA SER A 59 14.92 -12.86 7.58
C SER A 59 16.37 -13.18 7.20
N ASN A 60 17.06 -14.03 7.97
CA ASN A 60 18.40 -14.46 7.61
C ASN A 60 18.36 -15.65 6.63
N LYS A 61 18.65 -15.36 5.35
CA LYS A 61 18.67 -16.37 4.27
C LYS A 61 19.72 -17.48 4.46
N LYS A 62 20.72 -17.30 5.34
CA LYS A 62 21.76 -18.31 5.62
C LYS A 62 21.28 -19.45 6.51
N HIS A 63 20.22 -19.24 7.29
CA HIS A 63 19.69 -20.29 8.16
C HIS A 63 19.06 -21.41 7.32
N SER A 64 19.53 -22.65 7.54
CA SER A 64 18.97 -23.83 6.87
C SER A 64 17.54 -24.12 7.33
N ILE A 65 16.82 -24.90 6.52
CA ILE A 65 15.50 -25.40 6.91
C ILE A 65 15.57 -26.20 8.22
N THR A 66 16.65 -26.97 8.44
CA THR A 66 16.85 -27.74 9.68
C THR A 66 16.95 -26.83 10.90
N TYR A 67 17.72 -25.75 10.81
CA TYR A 67 17.83 -24.78 11.89
C TYR A 67 16.49 -24.11 12.22
N ILE A 68 15.72 -23.74 11.19
CA ILE A 68 14.39 -23.14 11.35
C ILE A 68 13.44 -24.13 12.02
N GLN A 69 13.47 -25.39 11.58
CA GLN A 69 12.65 -26.45 12.13
C GLN A 69 12.97 -26.72 13.60
N ASP A 70 14.26 -26.82 13.96
CA ASP A 70 14.71 -26.96 15.35
C ASP A 70 14.28 -25.76 16.21
N PHE A 71 14.38 -24.54 15.67
CA PHE A 71 13.93 -23.33 16.34
C PHE A 71 12.43 -23.36 16.64
N ILE A 72 11.61 -23.75 15.66
CA ILE A 72 10.15 -23.81 15.82
C ILE A 72 9.76 -24.83 16.90
N TYR A 73 10.34 -26.04 16.87
CA TYR A 73 10.03 -27.08 17.85
C TYR A 73 10.50 -26.74 19.26
N THR A 74 11.66 -26.07 19.39
CA THR A 74 12.21 -25.69 20.70
C THR A 74 11.36 -24.61 21.39
N ASN A 75 10.80 -23.68 20.61
CA ASN A 75 10.09 -22.52 21.15
C ASN A 75 8.56 -22.71 21.24
N ASN A 76 8.01 -23.86 20.79
CA ASN A 76 6.58 -24.18 20.82
C ASN A 76 5.70 -23.03 20.31
N LEU A 77 6.03 -22.54 19.11
CA LEU A 77 5.43 -21.33 18.55
C LEU A 77 3.95 -21.53 18.24
N ASN A 78 3.16 -20.49 18.50
CA ASN A 78 1.73 -20.52 18.20
C ASN A 78 1.45 -20.20 16.71
N ARG A 79 0.18 -20.36 16.32
CA ARG A 79 -0.27 -20.17 14.94
C ARG A 79 -0.03 -18.75 14.40
N ASP A 80 -0.12 -17.75 15.24
CA ASP A 80 0.03 -16.35 14.84
C ASP A 80 1.51 -16.01 14.64
N GLU A 81 2.40 -16.55 15.49
CA GLU A 81 3.85 -16.44 15.32
C GLU A 81 4.33 -17.13 14.05
N LEU A 82 3.78 -18.31 13.73
CA LEU A 82 4.04 -19.01 12.46
C LEU A 82 3.56 -18.21 11.25
N THR A 83 2.42 -17.54 11.37
CA THR A 83 1.86 -16.68 10.31
C THR A 83 2.75 -15.45 10.06
N ILE A 84 3.18 -14.77 11.12
CA ILE A 84 4.16 -13.66 11.04
C ILE A 84 5.48 -14.16 10.46
N GLY A 85 5.92 -15.35 10.88
CA GLY A 85 7.10 -16.01 10.31
C GLY A 85 6.96 -16.23 8.81
N LEU A 86 5.81 -16.74 8.35
CA LEU A 86 5.53 -16.95 6.93
C LEU A 86 5.60 -15.65 6.14
N GLN A 87 4.99 -14.57 6.64
CA GLN A 87 5.07 -13.25 6.02
C GLN A 87 6.52 -12.77 5.90
N ALA A 88 7.32 -12.91 6.97
CA ALA A 88 8.74 -12.58 6.94
C ALA A 88 9.51 -13.46 5.94
N ALA A 89 9.18 -14.73 5.82
CA ALA A 89 9.79 -15.64 4.86
C ALA A 89 9.46 -15.25 3.40
N LEU A 90 8.22 -14.81 3.13
CA LEU A 90 7.79 -14.35 1.81
C LEU A 90 8.50 -13.06 1.40
N LEU A 91 8.54 -12.07 2.30
CA LEU A 91 9.27 -10.81 2.09
C LEU A 91 10.76 -11.02 1.85
N ASN A 92 11.36 -11.99 2.55
CA ASN A 92 12.77 -12.35 2.36
C ASN A 92 12.98 -13.37 1.23
N GLN A 93 11.95 -13.68 0.44
CA GLN A 93 12.01 -14.56 -0.72
C GLN A 93 12.65 -15.92 -0.38
N ARG A 94 12.23 -16.50 0.75
CA ARG A 94 12.67 -17.84 1.17
C ARG A 94 12.10 -18.88 0.20
N ASN A 95 12.76 -20.05 0.14
CA ASN A 95 12.40 -21.11 -0.78
C ASN A 95 11.06 -21.77 -0.39
N LYS A 96 10.43 -22.43 -1.37
CA LYS A 96 9.15 -23.13 -1.19
C LYS A 96 9.16 -24.16 -0.06
N ASP A 97 10.29 -24.79 0.24
CA ASP A 97 10.38 -25.82 1.28
C ASP A 97 10.16 -25.22 2.68
N ILE A 98 10.72 -24.03 2.94
CA ILE A 98 10.51 -23.30 4.20
C ILE A 98 9.07 -22.79 4.28
N LEU A 99 8.53 -22.25 3.17
CA LEU A 99 7.13 -21.81 3.13
C LEU A 99 6.18 -22.98 3.42
N ASN A 100 6.40 -24.13 2.77
CA ASN A 100 5.62 -25.34 2.95
C ASN A 100 5.75 -25.90 4.39
N LEU A 101 6.93 -25.82 5.01
CA LEU A 101 7.10 -26.17 6.42
C LEU A 101 6.19 -25.31 7.32
N LEU A 102 6.22 -23.99 7.16
CA LEU A 102 5.41 -23.07 7.98
C LEU A 102 3.91 -23.30 7.76
N ILE A 103 3.48 -23.49 6.50
CA ILE A 103 2.09 -23.76 6.14
C ILE A 103 1.62 -25.09 6.75
N ARG A 104 2.42 -26.15 6.65
CA ARG A 104 2.10 -27.47 7.26
C ARG A 104 1.99 -27.42 8.78
N LEU A 105 2.78 -26.56 9.42
CA LEU A 105 2.72 -26.33 10.86
C LEU A 105 1.54 -25.42 11.28
N GLY A 106 0.77 -24.91 10.32
CA GLY A 106 -0.50 -24.23 10.57
C GLY A 106 -0.49 -22.72 10.29
N ALA A 107 0.58 -22.16 9.72
CA ALA A 107 0.60 -20.75 9.30
C ALA A 107 -0.59 -20.44 8.37
N ARG A 108 -1.28 -19.34 8.65
CA ARG A 108 -2.43 -18.88 7.86
C ARG A 108 -1.93 -18.18 6.60
N ILE A 109 -2.59 -18.44 5.47
CA ILE A 109 -2.20 -17.90 4.16
C ILE A 109 -3.22 -16.91 3.60
N ASP A 110 -4.47 -17.01 4.05
CA ASP A 110 -5.66 -16.31 3.55
C ASP A 110 -6.23 -15.30 4.56
N GLU A 111 -5.55 -15.09 5.70
CA GLU A 111 -6.00 -14.21 6.77
C GLU A 111 -5.15 -12.94 6.90
N GLY A 112 -5.71 -11.94 7.60
CA GLY A 112 -5.08 -10.65 7.87
C GLY A 112 -5.61 -9.52 7.00
N TYR A 113 -5.10 -8.30 7.24
CA TYR A 113 -5.39 -7.14 6.39
C TYR A 113 -4.87 -7.35 4.97
N GLU A 114 -3.66 -7.90 4.87
CA GLU A 114 -3.03 -8.35 3.66
C GLU A 114 -2.65 -9.82 3.87
N ASN A 115 -3.16 -10.70 3.02
CA ASN A 115 -2.89 -12.13 3.12
C ASN A 115 -1.49 -12.46 2.57
N ALA A 116 -1.10 -13.74 2.58
CA ALA A 116 0.24 -14.16 2.15
C ALA A 116 0.59 -13.74 0.71
N LEU A 117 -0.40 -13.61 -0.18
CA LEU A 117 -0.17 -13.26 -1.58
C LEU A 117 0.47 -11.87 -1.73
N PHE A 118 0.07 -10.90 -0.90
CA PHE A 118 0.62 -9.54 -0.92
C PHE A 118 2.14 -9.51 -0.64
N TYR A 119 2.60 -10.35 0.29
CA TYR A 119 4.01 -10.44 0.68
C TYR A 119 4.88 -11.20 -0.34
N ALA A 120 4.27 -11.89 -1.31
CA ALA A 120 4.98 -12.72 -2.28
C ALA A 120 5.29 -12.02 -3.60
N LEU A 121 4.75 -10.81 -3.82
CA LEU A 121 4.73 -10.11 -5.12
C LEU A 121 6.10 -9.63 -5.62
N GLU A 122 7.17 -9.80 -4.86
CA GLU A 122 8.54 -9.61 -5.34
C GLU A 122 9.17 -10.90 -5.87
N ASN A 123 8.49 -12.04 -5.78
CA ASN A 123 9.03 -13.33 -6.22
C ASN A 123 7.98 -14.12 -7.00
N TYR A 124 8.26 -14.39 -8.27
CA TYR A 124 7.34 -15.06 -9.18
C TYR A 124 7.01 -16.48 -8.69
N ASP A 125 8.03 -17.25 -8.29
CA ASP A 125 7.85 -18.63 -7.86
C ASP A 125 7.02 -18.73 -6.57
N ASN A 126 7.24 -17.83 -5.61
CA ASN A 126 6.45 -17.77 -4.38
C ASN A 126 5.02 -17.32 -4.65
N THR A 127 4.82 -16.33 -5.53
CA THR A 127 3.48 -15.88 -5.94
C THR A 127 2.72 -17.02 -6.60
N LYS A 128 3.34 -17.70 -7.56
CA LYS A 128 2.77 -18.85 -8.27
C LYS A 128 2.46 -19.99 -7.31
N PHE A 129 3.38 -20.33 -6.42
CA PHE A 129 3.19 -21.37 -5.41
C PHE A 129 1.96 -21.09 -4.52
N LEU A 130 1.78 -19.85 -4.05
CA LEU A 130 0.61 -19.49 -3.25
C LEU A 130 -0.70 -19.55 -4.05
N LEU A 131 -0.69 -19.11 -5.32
CA LEU A 131 -1.87 -19.23 -6.19
C LEU A 131 -2.23 -20.69 -6.47
N GLU A 132 -1.24 -21.57 -6.65
CA GLU A 132 -1.45 -23.02 -6.80
C GLU A 132 -2.04 -23.67 -5.54
N LEU A 133 -1.86 -23.06 -4.35
CA LEU A 133 -2.53 -23.48 -3.12
C LEU A 133 -4.00 -23.03 -3.03
N GLY A 134 -4.50 -22.32 -4.05
CA GLY A 134 -5.90 -21.91 -4.13
C GLY A 134 -6.21 -20.58 -3.43
N LEU A 135 -5.21 -19.73 -3.18
CA LEU A 135 -5.47 -18.37 -2.70
C LEU A 135 -6.35 -17.61 -3.69
N ASN A 136 -7.32 -16.87 -3.17
CA ASN A 136 -8.12 -15.97 -3.97
C ASN A 136 -7.26 -14.81 -4.50
N VAL A 137 -7.04 -14.78 -5.81
CA VAL A 137 -6.28 -13.73 -6.49
C VAL A 137 -6.92 -12.34 -6.32
N ASN A 138 -8.23 -12.29 -6.07
CA ASN A 138 -9.02 -11.09 -5.87
C ASN A 138 -9.18 -10.70 -4.39
N SER A 139 -8.43 -11.32 -3.48
CA SER A 139 -8.38 -10.88 -2.08
C SER A 139 -7.99 -9.40 -2.02
N ALA A 140 -8.83 -8.58 -1.40
CA ALA A 140 -8.60 -7.16 -1.25
C ALA A 140 -8.26 -6.84 0.22
N ASN A 141 -7.34 -5.91 0.43
CA ASN A 141 -7.09 -5.37 1.75
C ASN A 141 -8.20 -4.37 2.16
N THR A 142 -8.06 -3.75 3.33
CA THR A 142 -9.06 -2.79 3.85
C THR A 142 -9.27 -1.56 2.99
N PHE A 143 -8.35 -1.24 2.09
CA PHE A 143 -8.48 -0.13 1.14
C PHE A 143 -9.10 -0.57 -0.20
N GLY A 144 -9.52 -1.83 -0.32
CA GLY A 144 -10.02 -2.40 -1.57
C GLY A 144 -8.90 -2.77 -2.56
N LYS A 145 -7.62 -2.60 -2.19
CA LYS A 145 -6.48 -2.96 -3.05
C LYS A 145 -6.29 -4.47 -3.09
N THR A 146 -6.29 -5.03 -4.30
CA THR A 146 -5.89 -6.41 -4.59
C THR A 146 -4.37 -6.51 -4.84
N PRO A 147 -3.79 -7.73 -4.86
CA PRO A 147 -2.38 -7.95 -5.19
C PRO A 147 -1.95 -7.33 -6.54
N LEU A 148 -2.86 -7.20 -7.50
CA LEU A 148 -2.57 -6.59 -8.80
C LEU A 148 -2.15 -5.12 -8.68
N PHE A 149 -2.73 -4.35 -7.75
CA PHE A 149 -2.30 -2.95 -7.53
C PHE A 149 -0.82 -2.89 -7.14
N TYR A 150 -0.40 -3.71 -6.17
CA TYR A 150 0.99 -3.72 -5.71
C TYR A 150 1.95 -4.28 -6.77
N ALA A 151 1.57 -5.31 -7.52
CA ALA A 151 2.40 -5.84 -8.61
C ALA A 151 2.68 -4.79 -9.69
N ILE A 152 1.72 -3.88 -9.92
CA ILE A 152 1.85 -2.73 -10.82
C ILE A 152 2.82 -1.70 -10.23
N GLU A 153 2.69 -1.33 -8.95
CA GLU A 153 3.62 -0.41 -8.27
C GLU A 153 5.06 -0.93 -8.30
N PHE A 154 5.25 -2.25 -8.14
CA PHE A 154 6.55 -2.91 -8.22
C PHE A 154 7.07 -3.08 -9.66
N LYS A 155 6.26 -2.72 -10.67
CA LYS A 155 6.56 -2.86 -12.10
C LYS A 155 6.92 -4.29 -12.52
N ARG A 156 6.36 -5.29 -11.83
CA ARG A 156 6.62 -6.71 -12.04
C ARG A 156 5.70 -7.29 -13.10
N LYS A 157 6.03 -7.06 -14.37
CA LYS A 157 5.25 -7.48 -15.54
C LYS A 157 4.98 -8.99 -15.58
N ASP A 158 5.95 -9.79 -15.14
CA ASP A 158 5.86 -11.24 -15.00
C ASP A 158 4.76 -11.65 -13.99
N ILE A 159 4.72 -10.97 -12.85
CA ILE A 159 3.72 -11.21 -11.80
C ILE A 159 2.36 -10.62 -12.19
N VAL A 160 2.32 -9.44 -12.83
CA VAL A 160 1.09 -8.90 -13.41
C VAL A 160 0.50 -9.90 -14.41
N SER A 161 1.32 -10.46 -15.31
CA SER A 161 0.86 -11.49 -16.26
C SER A 161 0.27 -12.70 -15.54
N LEU A 162 0.98 -13.20 -14.53
CA LEU A 162 0.55 -14.34 -13.72
C LEU A 162 -0.80 -14.06 -13.02
N LEU A 163 -0.96 -12.91 -12.36
CA LEU A 163 -2.21 -12.57 -11.68
C LEU A 163 -3.38 -12.45 -12.68
N LEU A 164 -3.14 -11.92 -13.88
CA LEU A 164 -4.14 -11.82 -14.94
C LEU A 164 -4.53 -13.19 -15.53
N GLU A 165 -3.63 -14.16 -15.52
CA GLU A 165 -3.92 -15.55 -15.92
C GLU A 165 -4.83 -16.26 -14.91
N TYR A 166 -4.69 -15.94 -13.62
CA TYR A 166 -5.51 -16.50 -12.54
C TYR A 166 -6.89 -15.82 -12.38
N GLY A 167 -7.28 -14.93 -13.31
CA GLY A 167 -8.62 -14.34 -13.34
C GLY A 167 -8.81 -13.18 -12.36
N THR A 168 -7.79 -12.32 -12.23
CA THR A 168 -7.93 -11.07 -11.48
C THR A 168 -8.98 -10.15 -12.11
N ASP A 169 -9.80 -9.52 -11.29
CA ASP A 169 -10.68 -8.42 -11.67
C ASP A 169 -9.87 -7.17 -12.03
N VAL A 170 -9.70 -6.94 -13.32
CA VAL A 170 -8.96 -5.79 -13.88
C VAL A 170 -9.70 -4.46 -13.73
N ASN A 171 -10.97 -4.49 -13.35
CA ASN A 171 -11.79 -3.29 -13.16
C ASN A 171 -12.02 -2.99 -11.68
N LYS A 172 -11.32 -3.69 -10.78
CA LYS A 172 -11.40 -3.45 -9.35
C LYS A 172 -11.06 -2.00 -9.02
N LYS A 173 -11.81 -1.42 -8.09
CA LYS A 173 -11.63 -0.07 -7.56
C LYS A 173 -11.16 -0.11 -6.11
N TYR A 174 -10.47 0.96 -5.70
CA TYR A 174 -10.36 1.32 -4.29
C TYR A 174 -11.74 1.45 -3.66
N ILE A 175 -11.77 1.43 -2.33
CA ILE A 175 -12.96 1.83 -1.58
C ILE A 175 -13.38 3.26 -1.96
N ASN A 176 -14.69 3.49 -1.98
CA ASN A 176 -15.25 4.82 -2.20
C ASN A 176 -15.24 5.65 -0.91
N ASP A 177 -15.61 6.94 -1.01
CA ASP A 177 -15.62 7.84 0.15
C ASP A 177 -16.57 7.39 1.27
N ASN A 178 -17.72 6.80 0.95
CA ASN A 178 -18.67 6.33 1.96
C ASN A 178 -18.12 5.13 2.74
N GLU A 179 -17.50 4.18 2.05
CA GLU A 179 -16.84 3.01 2.65
C GLU A 179 -15.67 3.44 3.54
N LYS A 180 -14.90 4.42 3.08
CA LYS A 180 -13.83 5.07 3.84
C LYS A 180 -14.33 5.77 5.11
N LEU A 181 -15.41 6.53 5.03
CA LEU A 181 -16.06 7.15 6.19
C LEU A 181 -16.61 6.10 7.18
N ALA A 182 -17.13 4.98 6.68
CA ALA A 182 -17.58 3.89 7.52
C ALA A 182 -16.41 3.19 8.25
N LEU A 183 -15.26 3.05 7.59
CA LEU A 183 -14.04 2.53 8.22
C LEU A 183 -13.55 3.49 9.30
N SER A 184 -13.47 4.80 9.04
CA SER A 184 -13.01 5.78 10.02
C SER A 184 -13.90 5.86 11.27
N ALA A 185 -15.19 5.60 11.14
CA ALA A 185 -16.11 5.56 12.28
C ALA A 185 -15.90 4.35 13.22
N ASN A 186 -15.39 3.23 12.70
CA ASN A 186 -15.11 2.00 13.48
C ASN A 186 -13.67 1.94 14.01
N ILE A 187 -12.81 2.81 13.49
CA ILE A 187 -11.45 3.02 13.92
C ILE A 187 -11.50 3.90 15.18
N GLY A 188 -11.47 3.26 16.37
CA GLY A 188 -11.58 3.96 17.66
C GLY A 188 -10.57 5.10 17.81
N GLY A 189 -10.86 6.07 18.69
CA GLY A 189 -10.11 7.33 18.88
C GLY A 189 -8.63 7.23 19.27
N ASN A 190 -8.04 6.03 19.28
CA ASN A 190 -6.61 5.75 19.47
C ASN A 190 -5.87 5.45 18.16
N THR A 191 -6.55 5.59 17.01
CA THR A 191 -5.90 5.38 15.72
C THR A 191 -5.42 6.73 15.21
N PRO A 192 -4.14 6.87 14.79
CA PRO A 192 -3.62 8.16 14.37
C PRO A 192 -4.53 8.81 13.33
N TYR A 193 -4.87 10.09 13.55
CA TYR A 193 -5.75 10.94 12.73
C TYR A 193 -5.44 10.87 11.21
N PHE A 194 -4.23 10.46 10.84
CA PHE A 194 -3.72 10.31 9.49
C PHE A 194 -4.41 9.24 8.62
N ILE A 195 -5.04 8.20 9.21
CA ILE A 195 -5.86 7.24 8.42
C ILE A 195 -7.14 7.88 7.89
N THR A 196 -7.50 9.09 8.34
CA THR A 196 -8.85 9.63 8.13
C THR A 196 -8.98 10.62 6.96
N PHE A 197 -7.93 11.33 6.52
CA PHE A 197 -8.09 12.34 5.44
C PHE A 197 -6.99 12.43 4.38
N CYS A 198 -5.69 12.48 4.71
CA CYS A 198 -4.64 12.75 3.70
C CYS A 198 -4.12 11.51 2.96
N ALA A 199 -4.16 10.31 3.56
CA ALA A 199 -3.72 9.06 2.90
C ALA A 199 -4.72 8.52 1.85
N LEU A 200 -5.74 9.32 1.52
CA LEU A 200 -6.97 8.88 0.85
C LEU A 200 -7.34 9.80 -0.33
N GLU A 201 -6.32 10.35 -0.99
CA GLU A 201 -6.49 11.01 -2.28
C GLU A 201 -7.04 10.00 -3.30
N HIS A 202 -8.09 10.40 -4.03
CA HIS A 202 -8.74 9.64 -5.10
C HIS A 202 -9.36 8.30 -4.68
N THR A 203 -10.54 8.37 -4.09
CA THR A 203 -11.43 7.23 -3.88
C THR A 203 -12.01 6.72 -5.19
N SER A 204 -12.36 5.43 -5.22
CA SER A 204 -12.87 4.75 -6.42
C SER A 204 -11.90 4.69 -7.63
N LYS A 205 -10.61 4.94 -7.43
CA LYS A 205 -9.58 4.73 -8.45
C LYS A 205 -9.52 3.25 -8.86
N ASN A 206 -9.64 2.97 -10.16
CA ASN A 206 -9.56 1.59 -10.68
C ASN A 206 -8.11 1.15 -10.98
N VAL A 207 -7.92 -0.14 -11.26
CA VAL A 207 -6.60 -0.71 -11.58
C VAL A 207 -5.93 0.01 -12.76
N LEU A 208 -6.67 0.37 -13.81
CA LEU A 208 -6.10 1.03 -14.99
C LEU A 208 -5.61 2.45 -14.68
N MET A 209 -6.39 3.24 -13.94
CA MET A 209 -6.00 4.56 -13.43
C MET A 209 -4.78 4.45 -12.52
N HIS A 210 -4.70 3.38 -11.72
CA HIS A 210 -3.55 3.11 -10.87
C HIS A 210 -2.30 2.80 -11.71
N ALA A 211 -2.43 1.92 -12.70
CA ALA A 211 -1.37 1.61 -13.65
C ALA A 211 -0.91 2.83 -14.45
N ALA A 212 -1.82 3.72 -14.82
CA ALA A 212 -1.49 4.93 -15.55
C ALA A 212 -0.50 5.83 -14.79
N ALA A 213 -0.60 5.89 -13.45
CA ALA A 213 0.31 6.66 -12.60
C ALA A 213 1.61 5.94 -12.25
N TYR A 214 1.55 4.64 -11.95
CA TYR A 214 2.67 3.91 -11.33
C TYR A 214 3.29 2.80 -12.19
N GLY A 215 2.53 2.25 -13.14
CA GLY A 215 2.98 1.19 -14.04
C GLY A 215 3.67 1.71 -15.30
N ASP A 216 4.18 0.77 -16.10
CA ASP A 216 4.73 1.06 -17.44
C ASP A 216 3.68 0.81 -18.53
N VAL A 217 3.88 1.38 -19.73
CA VAL A 217 2.94 1.23 -20.87
C VAL A 217 2.59 -0.22 -21.20
N GLU A 218 3.54 -1.15 -21.03
CA GLU A 218 3.29 -2.57 -21.27
C GLU A 218 2.24 -3.14 -20.31
N ILE A 219 2.24 -2.72 -19.04
CA ILE A 219 1.22 -3.10 -18.06
C ILE A 219 -0.14 -2.53 -18.49
N LEU A 220 -0.21 -1.27 -18.93
CA LEU A 220 -1.45 -0.69 -19.44
C LEU A 220 -1.99 -1.50 -20.64
N LYS A 221 -1.12 -1.87 -21.58
CA LYS A 221 -1.48 -2.72 -22.72
C LYS A 221 -2.01 -4.09 -22.28
N MET A 222 -1.38 -4.72 -21.29
CA MET A 222 -1.84 -5.99 -20.74
C MET A 222 -3.21 -5.88 -20.08
N LEU A 223 -3.45 -4.83 -19.29
CA LEU A 223 -4.73 -4.57 -18.64
C LEU A 223 -5.84 -4.33 -19.66
N VAL A 224 -5.59 -3.48 -20.67
CA VAL A 224 -6.55 -3.21 -21.76
C VAL A 224 -6.85 -4.50 -22.55
N ALA A 225 -5.83 -5.30 -22.86
CA ALA A 225 -6.02 -6.59 -23.54
C ALA A 225 -6.85 -7.60 -22.71
N LYS A 226 -6.87 -7.44 -21.38
CA LYS A 226 -7.68 -8.25 -20.46
C LYS A 226 -9.04 -7.65 -20.12
N GLY A 227 -9.45 -6.57 -20.82
CA GLY A 227 -10.77 -5.98 -20.68
C GLY A 227 -10.89 -4.91 -19.60
N ALA A 228 -9.80 -4.22 -19.27
CA ALA A 228 -9.87 -3.02 -18.45
C ALA A 228 -10.72 -1.94 -19.14
N ASP A 229 -11.69 -1.38 -18.42
CA ASP A 229 -12.52 -0.29 -18.91
C ASP A 229 -11.71 1.02 -18.92
N ILE A 230 -11.49 1.53 -20.12
CA ILE A 230 -10.69 2.72 -20.38
C ILE A 230 -11.46 4.02 -20.15
N ASN A 231 -12.79 3.99 -20.09
CA ASN A 231 -13.64 5.18 -20.01
C ASN A 231 -14.09 5.51 -18.58
N GLU A 232 -13.75 4.65 -17.63
CA GLU A 232 -14.07 4.87 -16.22
C GLU A 232 -13.41 6.14 -15.67
N ILE A 233 -14.09 6.71 -14.68
CA ILE A 233 -13.65 7.89 -13.91
C ILE A 233 -13.73 7.59 -12.42
N ASP A 234 -12.87 8.26 -11.64
CA ASP A 234 -12.93 8.24 -10.18
C ASP A 234 -14.07 9.14 -9.66
N ASP A 235 -14.22 9.22 -8.33
CA ASP A 235 -15.31 10.01 -7.71
C ASP A 235 -15.19 11.53 -7.97
N LEU A 236 -14.02 12.00 -8.42
CA LEU A 236 -13.75 13.39 -8.80
C LEU A 236 -13.83 13.62 -10.31
N GLY A 237 -14.12 12.57 -11.09
CA GLY A 237 -14.22 12.61 -12.53
C GLY A 237 -12.89 12.46 -13.27
N PHE A 238 -11.79 12.11 -12.59
CA PHE A 238 -10.50 11.87 -13.24
C PHE A 238 -10.48 10.49 -13.89
N ASN A 239 -10.03 10.43 -15.14
CA ASN A 239 -9.80 9.19 -15.88
C ASN A 239 -8.33 8.75 -15.82
N ALA A 240 -8.01 7.62 -16.45
CA ALA A 240 -6.64 7.09 -16.45
C ALA A 240 -5.60 8.05 -17.06
N LEU A 241 -5.96 8.84 -18.08
CA LEU A 241 -5.05 9.80 -18.70
C LEU A 241 -4.69 10.92 -17.72
N ASP A 242 -5.65 11.39 -16.93
CA ASP A 242 -5.43 12.42 -15.90
C ASP A 242 -4.38 11.97 -14.87
N PHE A 243 -4.48 10.72 -14.41
CA PHE A 243 -3.50 10.13 -13.51
C PHE A 243 -2.11 9.96 -14.15
N ALA A 244 -2.03 9.59 -15.43
CA ALA A 244 -0.75 9.54 -16.14
C ALA A 244 -0.10 10.93 -16.26
N LEU A 245 -0.89 11.97 -16.54
CA LEU A 245 -0.41 13.34 -16.65
C LEU A 245 0.04 13.90 -15.29
N ALA A 246 -0.76 13.72 -14.24
CA ALA A 246 -0.44 14.14 -12.87
C ALA A 246 0.84 13.47 -12.34
N ALA A 247 1.07 12.20 -12.70
CA ALA A 247 2.29 11.46 -12.36
C ALA A 247 3.46 11.67 -13.34
N ASN A 248 3.32 12.54 -14.35
CA ASN A 248 4.31 12.81 -15.39
C ASN A 248 4.77 11.55 -16.16
N GLN A 249 3.88 10.57 -16.34
CA GLN A 249 4.13 9.34 -17.10
C GLN A 249 3.84 9.56 -18.60
N LYS A 250 4.79 10.20 -19.30
CA LYS A 250 4.61 10.59 -20.72
C LYS A 250 4.23 9.43 -21.64
N ASP A 251 4.88 8.29 -21.50
CA ASP A 251 4.60 7.13 -22.36
C ASP A 251 3.20 6.57 -22.10
N ASN A 252 2.76 6.51 -20.84
CA ASN A 252 1.40 6.11 -20.47
C ASN A 252 0.37 7.10 -21.01
N ALA A 253 0.63 8.41 -20.88
CA ALA A 253 -0.24 9.45 -21.39
C ALA A 253 -0.40 9.36 -22.92
N ASN A 254 0.72 9.21 -23.65
CA ASN A 254 0.70 9.04 -25.10
C ASN A 254 -0.10 7.80 -25.53
N TYR A 255 0.08 6.67 -24.82
CA TYR A 255 -0.69 5.46 -25.09
C TYR A 255 -2.18 5.67 -24.83
N LEU A 256 -2.56 6.25 -23.69
CA LEU A 256 -3.96 6.51 -23.33
C LEU A 256 -4.63 7.50 -24.29
N GLN A 257 -3.92 8.55 -24.73
CA GLN A 257 -4.38 9.46 -25.79
C GLN A 257 -4.59 8.73 -27.12
N SER A 258 -3.72 7.78 -27.47
CA SER A 258 -3.89 6.96 -28.67
C SER A 258 -5.13 6.06 -28.62
N LEU A 259 -5.62 5.73 -27.42
CA LEU A 259 -6.90 5.04 -27.20
C LEU A 259 -8.11 5.99 -27.26
N GLY A 260 -7.91 7.28 -27.48
CA GLY A 260 -8.96 8.28 -27.61
C GLY A 260 -9.37 8.96 -26.30
N LEU A 261 -8.68 8.70 -25.18
CA LEU A 261 -8.94 9.40 -23.92
C LEU A 261 -8.54 10.87 -24.05
N LYS A 262 -9.33 11.72 -23.39
CA LYS A 262 -9.07 13.16 -23.27
C LYS A 262 -8.87 13.51 -21.79
N PRO A 263 -7.98 14.45 -21.49
CA PRO A 263 -7.83 14.91 -20.11
C PRO A 263 -9.13 15.58 -19.65
N ASN A 264 -9.45 15.44 -18.37
CA ASN A 264 -10.53 16.18 -17.75
C ASN A 264 -10.20 17.69 -17.77
N GLU A 265 -11.13 18.51 -18.27
CA GLU A 265 -10.97 19.96 -18.41
C GLU A 265 -10.79 20.67 -17.05
N ASN A 266 -11.18 20.04 -15.94
CA ASN A 266 -11.03 20.57 -14.58
C ASN A 266 -9.61 20.45 -14.01
N LEU A 267 -8.66 19.81 -14.71
CA LEU A 267 -7.24 19.84 -14.34
C LEU A 267 -6.61 21.24 -14.45
N ILE A 268 -7.29 22.19 -15.09
CA ILE A 268 -6.82 23.57 -15.28
C ILE A 268 -7.32 24.47 -14.14
N TYR A 269 -7.05 24.11 -12.89
CA TYR A 269 -6.92 25.12 -11.83
C TYR A 269 -5.45 25.47 -11.70
N GLY A 270 -5.09 26.61 -12.33
CA GLY A 270 -3.74 27.16 -12.38
C GLY A 270 -3.22 27.62 -11.02
N GLY A 271 -2.75 26.68 -10.21
CA GLY A 271 -1.82 26.92 -9.12
C GLY A 271 -0.58 26.09 -9.37
N SER A 272 0.48 26.71 -9.89
CA SER A 272 1.81 26.12 -9.89
C SER A 272 2.16 25.74 -8.44
N LEU A 273 2.60 24.49 -8.22
CA LEU A 273 3.35 24.10 -7.03
C LEU A 273 4.80 24.60 -7.15
N GLU A 274 4.96 25.90 -7.44
CA GLU A 274 6.21 26.65 -7.29
C GLU A 274 6.13 27.49 -6.02
#